data_AF-A0A9X8SHD6-F1
#
_entry.id   AF-A0A9X8SHD6-F1
#
_cell.length_a   1.000
_cell.length_b   1.000
_cell.length_c   1.000
_cell.angle_alpha   90.00
_cell.angle_beta   90.00
_cell.angle_gamma   90.00
#
_symmetry.space_group_name_H-M   'P 1'
#
loop_
_entity.id
_entity.type
_entity.pdbx_description
1 polymer ?
#
loop_
_entity_poly.entity_id
_entity_poly.type
_entity_poly.pdbx_seq_one_letter_code
_entity_poly.pdbx_strand_id
1 'polypeptide(L)'
;MVSPSEFQQFTRDNKFINNAICTQKTYSTLVNDIQTFKPSNPFEELAQHLLLTVLLPSKNNKFIYTVNNQFFGFEYQRNYSGLMAKKTDKPKRGLFDFKIRIGDSLDYTHYQAMKELLANSTLQNCKSIWQGATPNSLTPKQNEVRMLEVLKLMLFEQEINWGDEDFQAYSAFSPNCRAKPRDMLMGFIDMTFTLDDVDKIPNWITNKYNPKIKMTPSFGGRYKDYDKTLKAKHFNPYRAKSTPLMQGTIKNLFNSTAKLFNNNPN
;
A
#
# COMPACT_ATOMS: atom_id res chain seq x y z
N MET A 1 5.93 4.57 28.25
CA MET A 1 7.09 5.34 27.74
C MET A 1 8.03 4.37 27.06
N VAL A 2 8.51 4.71 25.86
CA VAL A 2 9.49 3.89 25.14
C VAL A 2 10.83 3.92 25.90
N SER A 3 11.49 2.77 26.05
CA SER A 3 12.75 2.66 26.79
C SER A 3 13.89 3.40 26.06
N PRO A 4 14.89 3.93 26.78
CA PRO A 4 16.11 4.46 26.16
C PRO A 4 16.79 3.46 25.22
N SER A 5 16.81 2.18 25.59
CA SER A 5 17.39 1.10 24.77
C SER A 5 16.65 0.90 23.45
N GLU A 6 15.33 1.07 23.43
CA GLU A 6 14.52 0.95 22.21
C GLU A 6 14.78 2.13 21.27
N PHE A 7 14.85 3.36 21.79
CA PHE A 7 15.21 4.53 20.99
C PHE A 7 16.62 4.40 20.38
N GLN A 8 17.60 3.93 21.16
CA GLN A 8 18.96 3.67 20.67
C GLN A 8 19.02 2.56 19.61
N GLN A 9 18.18 1.53 19.72
CA GLN A 9 18.07 0.51 18.67
C GLN A 9 17.42 1.09 17.41
N PHE A 10 16.35 1.89 17.56
CA PHE A 10 15.68 2.56 16.45
C PHE A 10 16.64 3.45 15.64
N THR A 11 17.46 4.27 16.30
CA THR A 11 18.43 5.13 15.61
C THR A 11 19.56 4.35 14.96
N ARG A 12 19.96 3.19 15.53
CA ARG A 12 20.95 2.29 14.91
C ARG A 12 20.42 1.60 13.66
N ASP A 13 19.16 1.16 13.67
CA ASP A 13 18.56 0.44 12.54
C ASP A 13 18.26 1.36 11.35
N ASN A 14 18.05 2.65 11.61
CA ASN A 14 17.68 3.66 10.61
C ASN A 14 18.83 4.61 10.32
N LYS A 15 19.50 4.43 9.18
CA LYS A 15 20.70 5.19 8.78
C LYS A 15 20.42 6.65 8.43
N PHE A 16 19.17 6.96 8.08
CA PHE A 16 18.79 8.27 7.56
C PHE A 16 17.90 9.03 8.55
N ILE A 17 18.23 8.98 9.84
CA ILE A 17 17.52 9.76 10.87
C ILE A 17 17.95 11.23 10.82
N ASN A 18 16.98 12.13 10.92
CA ASN A 18 17.22 13.55 11.10
C ASN A 18 17.43 13.84 12.60
N ASN A 19 18.69 13.86 13.03
CA ASN A 19 19.05 14.07 14.43
C ASN A 19 18.64 15.44 14.99
N ALA A 20 18.37 16.44 14.14
CA ALA A 20 17.86 17.74 14.59
C ALA A 20 16.40 17.66 15.06
N ILE A 21 15.63 16.68 14.58
CA ILE A 21 14.20 16.50 14.87
C ILE A 21 13.95 15.27 15.75
N CYS A 22 14.69 14.19 15.49
CA CYS A 22 14.51 12.90 16.13
C CYS A 22 15.26 12.85 17.48
N THR A 23 14.52 13.19 18.53
CA THR A 23 14.94 13.06 19.92
C THR A 23 14.17 11.92 20.57
N GLN A 24 14.66 11.39 21.70
CA GLN A 24 13.93 10.36 22.44
C GLN A 24 12.50 10.81 22.81
N LYS A 25 12.34 12.10 23.16
CA LYS A 25 11.03 12.69 23.49
C LYS A 25 10.10 12.69 22.29
N THR A 26 10.53 13.25 21.16
CA THR A 26 9.70 13.34 19.94
C THR A 26 9.35 11.95 19.40
N TYR A 27 10.31 11.02 19.41
CA TYR A 27 10.07 9.61 19.08
C TYR A 27 9.04 8.95 20.01
N SER A 28 9.22 9.09 21.34
CA SER A 28 8.33 8.46 22.31
C SER A 28 6.89 8.98 22.24
N THR A 29 6.73 10.31 22.05
CA THR A 29 5.41 10.92 21.84
C THR A 29 4.75 10.36 20.59
N LEU A 30 5.47 10.33 19.46
CA LEU A 30 4.92 9.84 18.21
C LEU A 30 4.52 8.36 18.28
N VAL A 31 5.36 7.51 18.89
CA VAL A 31 5.03 6.10 19.11
C VAL A 31 3.74 5.97 19.93
N ASN A 32 3.59 6.74 21.01
CA ASN A 32 2.39 6.73 21.83
C ASN A 32 1.14 7.20 21.05
N ASP A 33 1.27 8.27 20.26
CA ASP A 33 0.18 8.77 19.42
C ASP A 33 -0.29 7.72 18.42
N ILE A 34 0.66 6.98 17.81
CA ILE A 34 0.34 5.89 16.89
C ILE A 34 -0.29 4.72 17.64
N GLN A 35 0.19 4.34 18.83
CA GLN A 35 -0.37 3.23 19.61
C GLN A 35 -1.79 3.51 20.12
N THR A 36 -2.09 4.77 20.43
CA THR A 36 -3.38 5.20 20.98
C THR A 36 -4.38 5.63 19.90
N PHE A 37 -3.91 5.82 18.66
CA PHE A 37 -4.78 5.99 17.50
C PHE A 37 -5.76 4.83 17.39
N LYS A 38 -7.03 5.14 17.13
CA LYS A 38 -8.11 4.15 16.98
C LYS A 38 -8.49 4.09 15.50
N PRO A 39 -8.02 3.06 14.76
CA PRO A 39 -8.44 2.87 13.38
C PRO A 39 -9.95 2.76 13.27
N SER A 40 -10.52 3.44 12.28
CA SER A 40 -11.95 3.37 11.95
C SER A 40 -12.26 2.34 10.87
N ASN A 41 -11.23 1.87 10.16
CA ASN A 41 -11.36 0.93 9.04
C ASN A 41 -10.07 0.10 8.85
N PRO A 42 -10.12 -0.99 8.07
CA PRO A 42 -8.99 -1.89 7.90
C PRO A 42 -7.74 -1.25 7.25
N PHE A 43 -7.89 -0.20 6.43
CA PHE A 43 -6.74 0.48 5.83
C PHE A 43 -6.01 1.35 6.86
N GLU A 44 -6.74 1.98 7.78
CA GLU A 44 -6.16 2.70 8.91
C GLU A 44 -5.47 1.77 9.90
N GLU A 45 -5.98 0.55 10.07
CA GLU A 45 -5.35 -0.50 10.90
C GLU A 45 -4.01 -0.92 10.29
N LEU A 46 -3.97 -1.22 8.98
CA LEU A 46 -2.74 -1.52 8.27
C LEU A 46 -1.75 -0.33 8.31
N ALA A 47 -2.24 0.89 8.20
CA ALA A 47 -1.44 2.11 8.31
C ALA A 47 -0.78 2.24 9.68
N GLN A 48 -1.55 2.05 10.75
CA GLN A 48 -1.04 2.04 12.12
C GLN A 48 0.07 0.99 12.28
N HIS A 49 -0.15 -0.22 11.78
CA HIS A 49 0.85 -1.28 11.84
C HIS A 49 2.10 -0.97 11.02
N LEU A 50 1.98 -0.31 9.86
CA LEU A 50 3.13 0.11 9.06
C LEU A 50 3.97 1.15 9.82
N LEU A 51 3.32 2.17 10.38
CA LEU A 51 4.00 3.20 11.17
C LEU A 51 4.74 2.61 12.37
N LEU A 52 4.10 1.68 13.10
CA LEU A 52 4.76 0.97 14.21
C LEU A 52 5.90 0.08 13.72
N THR A 53 5.79 -0.55 12.55
CA THR A 53 6.86 -1.38 11.97
C THR A 53 8.08 -0.55 11.58
N VAL A 54 7.86 0.68 11.12
CA VAL A 54 8.94 1.64 10.82
C VAL A 54 9.66 2.05 12.11
N LEU A 55 8.90 2.38 13.16
CA LEU A 55 9.41 3.00 14.38
C LEU A 55 9.91 2.02 15.45
N LEU A 56 9.37 0.80 15.53
CA LEU A 56 9.68 -0.15 16.60
C LEU A 56 10.63 -1.25 16.12
N PRO A 57 11.89 -1.28 16.61
CA PRO A 57 12.86 -2.34 16.27
C PRO A 57 12.36 -3.75 16.55
N SER A 58 11.59 -3.93 17.63
CA SER A 58 11.00 -5.20 18.06
C SER A 58 10.10 -5.86 17.01
N LYS A 59 9.65 -5.12 15.99
CA LYS A 59 8.85 -5.64 14.87
C LYS A 59 9.69 -6.34 13.81
N ASN A 60 11.02 -6.31 13.86
CA ASN A 60 11.90 -6.98 12.88
C ASN A 60 11.52 -6.68 11.42
N ASN A 61 11.15 -5.43 11.13
CA ASN A 61 10.69 -4.93 9.83
C ASN A 61 9.40 -5.58 9.30
N LYS A 62 8.65 -6.34 10.10
CA LYS A 62 7.51 -7.12 9.61
C LYS A 62 6.27 -6.88 10.46
N PHE A 63 5.13 -6.88 9.78
CA PHE A 63 3.83 -7.07 10.40
C PHE A 63 3.17 -8.27 9.73
N ILE A 64 2.84 -9.29 10.52
CA ILE A 64 2.22 -10.53 10.05
C ILE A 64 1.01 -10.82 10.95
N TYR A 65 -0.11 -11.16 10.33
CA TYR A 65 -1.34 -11.60 10.99
C TYR A 65 -1.85 -12.88 10.33
N THR A 66 -2.72 -13.62 11.02
CA THR A 66 -3.25 -14.89 10.55
C THR A 66 -4.74 -14.77 10.26
N VAL A 67 -5.17 -15.25 9.10
CA VAL A 67 -6.58 -15.41 8.74
C VAL A 67 -6.77 -16.83 8.24
N ASN A 68 -7.69 -17.61 8.83
CA ASN A 68 -7.96 -19.00 8.45
C ASN A 68 -6.68 -19.87 8.31
N ASN A 69 -5.80 -19.80 9.31
CA ASN A 69 -4.50 -20.52 9.35
C ASN A 69 -3.51 -20.13 8.23
N GLN A 70 -3.70 -19.00 7.55
CA GLN A 70 -2.78 -18.46 6.56
C GLN A 70 -2.20 -17.13 7.02
N PHE A 71 -0.91 -16.92 6.75
CA PHE A 71 -0.21 -15.69 7.10
C PHE A 71 -0.37 -14.62 6.03
N PHE A 72 -0.62 -13.39 6.47
CA PHE A 72 -0.72 -12.20 5.63
C PHE A 72 0.03 -11.04 6.27
N GLY A 73 0.45 -10.08 5.47
CA GLY A 73 0.98 -8.83 5.99
C GLY A 73 2.01 -8.20 5.07
N PHE A 74 3.03 -7.60 5.65
CA PHE A 74 4.06 -6.91 4.89
C PHE A 74 5.42 -6.88 5.59
N GLU A 75 6.45 -6.67 4.78
CA GLU A 75 7.82 -6.44 5.20
C GLU A 75 8.30 -5.07 4.74
N TYR A 76 8.56 -4.20 5.71
CA TYR A 76 9.08 -2.86 5.53
C TYR A 76 10.50 -2.88 4.93
N GLN A 77 10.69 -2.13 3.85
CA GLN A 77 11.98 -1.96 3.17
C GLN A 77 12.73 -0.76 3.78
N ARG A 78 13.42 -1.02 4.90
CA ARG A 78 14.14 0.01 5.68
C ARG A 78 15.19 0.73 4.84
N ASN A 79 15.50 1.98 5.23
CA ASN A 79 16.61 2.75 4.68
C ASN A 79 16.50 2.99 3.16
N TYR A 80 15.29 3.25 2.66
CA TYR A 80 15.06 3.53 1.23
C TYR A 80 15.55 2.38 0.31
N SER A 81 15.49 1.13 0.77
CA SER A 81 15.94 -0.04 0.01
C SER A 81 14.90 -0.60 -0.97
N GLY A 82 13.67 -0.12 -0.88
CA GLY A 82 12.56 -0.56 -1.72
C GLY A 82 12.60 -0.05 -3.15
N LEU A 83 11.70 -0.56 -4.00
CA LEU A 83 11.61 -0.19 -5.41
C LEU A 83 11.18 1.26 -5.62
N MET A 84 10.32 1.78 -4.74
CA MET A 84 9.79 3.14 -4.85
C MET A 84 10.88 4.19 -4.61
N ALA A 85 11.90 3.85 -3.82
CA ALA A 85 13.00 4.73 -3.48
C ALA A 85 14.05 4.90 -4.61
N LYS A 86 13.95 4.15 -5.70
CA LYS A 86 14.88 4.26 -6.86
C LYS A 86 14.69 5.54 -7.68
N LYS A 87 13.63 6.29 -7.43
CA LYS A 87 13.36 7.59 -8.07
C LYS A 87 13.41 8.69 -7.02
N THR A 88 13.84 9.86 -7.45
CA THR A 88 14.26 10.98 -6.58
C THR A 88 13.47 12.26 -6.86
N ASP A 89 12.37 12.13 -7.61
CA ASP A 89 11.43 13.19 -7.96
C ASP A 89 10.68 13.77 -6.75
N LYS A 90 10.77 13.08 -5.60
CA LYS A 90 10.18 13.49 -4.33
C LYS A 90 11.17 13.21 -3.18
N PRO A 91 11.29 14.13 -2.21
CA PRO A 91 12.41 14.12 -1.27
C PRO A 91 12.41 12.92 -0.32
N LYS A 92 11.26 12.29 -0.05
CA LYS A 92 11.16 11.13 0.87
C LYS A 92 10.59 9.90 0.18
N ARG A 93 10.61 9.86 -1.15
CA ARG A 93 9.97 8.79 -1.92
C ARG A 93 10.46 7.42 -1.48
N GLY A 94 9.52 6.52 -1.18
CA GLY A 94 9.85 5.15 -0.77
C GLY A 94 10.28 5.01 0.69
N LEU A 95 10.11 6.04 1.53
CA LEU A 95 10.37 5.95 2.97
C LEU A 95 9.54 4.84 3.65
N PHE A 96 8.31 4.65 3.17
CA PHE A 96 7.34 3.67 3.70
C PHE A 96 7.18 2.45 2.78
N ASP A 97 8.14 2.21 1.88
CA ASP A 97 8.03 1.09 0.93
C ASP A 97 8.03 -0.26 1.66
N PHE A 98 7.22 -1.19 1.20
CA PHE A 98 7.08 -2.52 1.79
C PHE A 98 6.77 -3.57 0.74
N LYS A 99 7.10 -4.83 1.04
CA LYS A 99 6.69 -5.99 0.24
C LYS A 99 5.52 -6.68 0.91
N ILE A 100 4.48 -6.99 0.14
CA ILE A 100 3.36 -7.81 0.60
C ILE A 100 3.85 -9.23 0.90
N ARG A 101 3.40 -9.80 2.01
CA ARG A 101 3.69 -11.17 2.47
C ARG A 101 2.41 -11.99 2.43
N ILE A 102 2.43 -13.13 1.73
CA ILE A 102 1.31 -14.08 1.65
C ILE A 102 1.88 -15.48 1.89
N GLY A 103 1.57 -16.07 3.05
CA GLY A 103 2.28 -17.24 3.55
C GLY A 103 3.78 -16.95 3.65
N ASP A 104 4.59 -17.87 3.13
CA ASP A 104 6.04 -17.72 3.06
C ASP A 104 6.51 -16.99 1.79
N SER A 105 5.60 -16.61 0.88
CA SER A 105 5.94 -15.99 -0.40
C SER A 105 5.95 -14.46 -0.33
N LEU A 106 6.91 -13.88 -1.05
CA LEU A 106 7.01 -12.44 -1.33
C LEU A 106 6.74 -12.10 -2.82
N ASP A 107 6.65 -13.12 -3.67
CA ASP A 107 6.66 -12.96 -5.14
C ASP A 107 5.25 -13.12 -5.72
N TYR A 108 4.32 -12.32 -5.20
CA TYR A 108 2.94 -12.33 -5.67
C TYR A 108 2.65 -11.09 -6.52
N THR A 109 2.37 -11.29 -7.81
CA THR A 109 2.17 -10.18 -8.75
C THR A 109 0.72 -9.73 -8.80
N HIS A 110 0.49 -8.50 -9.27
CA HIS A 110 -0.87 -8.01 -9.50
C HIS A 110 -1.59 -8.85 -10.57
N TYR A 111 -0.85 -9.35 -11.57
CA TYR A 111 -1.39 -10.28 -12.58
C TYR A 111 -1.94 -11.56 -11.94
N GLN A 112 -1.17 -12.21 -11.06
CA GLN A 112 -1.61 -13.41 -10.35
C GLN A 112 -2.82 -13.12 -9.47
N ALA A 113 -2.79 -12.03 -8.72
CA ALA A 113 -3.91 -11.61 -7.87
C ALA A 113 -5.20 -11.40 -8.67
N MET A 114 -5.14 -10.68 -9.80
CA MET A 114 -6.31 -10.43 -10.64
C MET A 114 -6.87 -11.73 -11.24
N LYS A 115 -5.98 -12.65 -11.64
CA LYS A 115 -6.39 -13.95 -12.19
C LYS A 115 -7.11 -14.79 -11.12
N GLU A 116 -6.57 -14.84 -9.91
CA GLU A 116 -7.20 -15.58 -8.82
C GLU A 116 -8.48 -14.92 -8.31
N LEU A 117 -8.55 -13.58 -8.30
CA LEU A 117 -9.78 -12.84 -7.98
C LEU A 117 -10.90 -13.15 -8.98
N LEU A 118 -10.59 -13.15 -10.29
CA LEU A 118 -11.56 -13.49 -11.34
C LEU A 118 -12.11 -14.92 -11.17
N ALA A 119 -11.24 -15.86 -10.78
CA ALA A 119 -11.62 -17.26 -10.62
C ALA A 119 -12.35 -17.56 -9.30
N ASN A 120 -12.13 -16.78 -8.23
CA ASN A 120 -12.56 -17.15 -6.88
C ASN A 120 -13.49 -16.15 -6.19
N SER A 121 -13.71 -14.96 -6.76
CA SER A 121 -14.54 -13.92 -6.14
C SER A 121 -15.43 -13.20 -7.16
N THR A 122 -16.10 -12.14 -6.72
CA THR A 122 -16.97 -11.31 -7.54
C THR A 122 -16.45 -9.88 -7.56
N LEU A 123 -16.78 -9.13 -8.63
CA LEU A 123 -16.50 -7.70 -8.68
C LEU A 123 -17.14 -6.95 -7.49
N GLN A 124 -18.30 -7.40 -7.02
CA GLN A 124 -18.99 -6.78 -5.89
C GLN A 124 -18.21 -6.93 -4.58
N ASN A 125 -17.67 -8.13 -4.30
CA ASN A 125 -16.83 -8.34 -3.12
C ASN A 125 -15.53 -7.53 -3.21
N CYS A 126 -14.93 -7.43 -4.41
CA CYS A 126 -13.76 -6.57 -4.63
C CYS A 126 -14.07 -5.09 -4.33
N LYS A 127 -15.24 -4.59 -4.77
CA LYS A 127 -15.72 -3.23 -4.47
C LYS A 127 -15.91 -3.03 -2.96
N SER A 128 -16.47 -4.00 -2.27
CA SER A 128 -16.64 -3.94 -0.81
C SER A 128 -15.29 -3.85 -0.09
N ILE A 129 -14.27 -4.62 -0.48
CA ILE A 129 -12.91 -4.48 0.07
C ILE A 129 -12.32 -3.10 -0.23
N TRP A 130 -12.47 -2.60 -1.46
CA TRP A 130 -12.03 -1.25 -1.84
C TRP A 130 -12.66 -0.13 -1.01
N GLN A 131 -13.90 -0.34 -0.54
CA GLN A 131 -14.62 0.55 0.39
C GLN A 131 -14.21 0.38 1.86
N GLY A 132 -13.46 -0.67 2.21
CA GLY A 132 -13.00 -0.94 3.57
C GLY A 132 -13.74 -2.04 4.31
N ALA A 133 -14.47 -2.92 3.62
CA ALA A 133 -15.00 -4.14 4.23
C ALA A 133 -13.86 -5.12 4.59
N THR A 134 -14.14 -6.02 5.52
CA THR A 134 -13.22 -7.12 5.86
C THR A 134 -13.58 -8.38 5.06
N PRO A 135 -12.60 -9.17 4.59
CA PRO A 135 -12.88 -10.39 3.83
C PRO A 135 -13.85 -11.37 4.49
N ASN A 136 -13.68 -11.64 5.80
CA ASN A 136 -14.55 -12.57 6.53
C ASN A 136 -16.01 -12.08 6.67
N SER A 137 -16.28 -10.79 6.49
CA SER A 137 -17.66 -10.27 6.50
C SER A 137 -18.38 -10.45 5.15
N LEU A 138 -17.67 -10.85 4.10
CA LEU A 138 -18.22 -10.94 2.73
C LEU A 138 -18.49 -12.38 2.29
N THR A 139 -17.73 -13.34 2.80
CA THR A 139 -17.83 -14.74 2.35
C THR A 139 -17.27 -15.69 3.41
N PRO A 140 -17.88 -16.88 3.59
CA PRO A 140 -17.32 -17.93 4.43
C PRO A 140 -16.29 -18.81 3.70
N LYS A 141 -16.14 -18.68 2.38
CA LYS A 141 -15.25 -19.53 1.57
C LYS A 141 -13.80 -19.14 1.81
N GLN A 142 -13.01 -20.03 2.41
CA GLN A 142 -11.62 -19.76 2.79
C GLN A 142 -10.74 -19.27 1.62
N ASN A 143 -10.87 -19.87 0.44
CA ASN A 143 -10.11 -19.46 -0.75
C ASN A 143 -10.47 -18.03 -1.21
N GLU A 144 -11.75 -17.66 -1.12
CA GLU A 144 -12.19 -16.30 -1.48
C GLU A 144 -11.72 -15.29 -0.43
N VAL A 145 -11.83 -15.62 0.86
CA VAL A 145 -11.28 -14.80 1.95
C VAL A 145 -9.79 -14.52 1.71
N ARG A 146 -9.01 -15.57 1.39
CA ARG A 146 -7.58 -15.42 1.07
C ARG A 146 -7.36 -14.42 -0.05
N MET A 147 -8.11 -14.50 -1.14
CA MET A 147 -7.93 -13.58 -2.28
C MET A 147 -8.34 -12.15 -1.95
N LEU A 148 -9.40 -11.97 -1.18
CA LEU A 148 -9.84 -10.66 -0.73
C LEU A 148 -8.87 -10.04 0.30
N GLU A 149 -8.18 -10.85 1.11
CA GLU A 149 -7.07 -10.41 1.98
C GLU A 149 -5.88 -9.91 1.16
N VAL A 150 -5.51 -10.63 0.09
CA VAL A 150 -4.47 -10.18 -0.84
C VAL A 150 -4.85 -8.85 -1.49
N LEU A 151 -6.09 -8.74 -1.98
CA LEU A 151 -6.60 -7.49 -2.56
C LEU A 151 -6.52 -6.33 -1.56
N LYS A 152 -6.91 -6.54 -0.30
CA LYS A 152 -6.83 -5.52 0.76
C LYS A 152 -5.40 -4.99 0.90
N LEU A 153 -4.40 -5.87 0.94
CA LEU A 153 -2.98 -5.49 1.04
C LEU A 153 -2.47 -4.74 -0.20
N MET A 154 -2.89 -5.14 -1.39
CA MET A 154 -2.50 -4.45 -2.64
C MET A 154 -3.12 -3.06 -2.74
N LEU A 155 -4.39 -2.90 -2.34
CA LEU A 155 -5.03 -1.58 -2.30
C LEU A 155 -4.35 -0.68 -1.27
N PHE A 156 -3.96 -1.24 -0.12
CA PHE A 156 -3.17 -0.52 0.88
C PHE A 156 -1.80 -0.09 0.33
N GLU A 157 -1.08 -0.97 -0.38
CA GLU A 157 0.18 -0.63 -1.05
C GLU A 157 0.02 0.57 -1.99
N GLN A 158 -1.07 0.62 -2.78
CA GLN A 158 -1.33 1.76 -3.65
C GLN A 158 -1.48 3.07 -2.85
N GLU A 159 -2.23 3.05 -1.73
CA GLU A 159 -2.42 4.23 -0.87
C GLU A 159 -1.14 4.74 -0.24
N ILE A 160 -0.17 3.86 0.04
CA ILE A 160 1.12 4.25 0.64
C ILE A 160 2.07 4.77 -0.44
N ASN A 161 2.17 4.07 -1.57
CA ASN A 161 3.22 4.31 -2.54
C ASN A 161 2.91 5.47 -3.52
N TRP A 162 1.64 5.82 -3.70
CA TRP A 162 1.22 6.80 -4.69
C TRP A 162 0.33 7.86 -4.05
N GLY A 163 0.45 9.12 -4.49
CA GLY A 163 -0.37 10.20 -3.97
C GLY A 163 0.34 11.55 -4.01
N ASP A 164 0.00 12.40 -3.05
CA ASP A 164 0.41 13.80 -3.02
C ASP A 164 1.53 14.10 -2.00
N GLU A 165 1.77 13.20 -1.04
CA GLU A 165 2.75 13.44 0.02
C GLU A 165 4.19 13.25 -0.48
N ASP A 166 5.16 13.85 0.23
CA ASP A 166 6.59 13.86 -0.14
C ASP A 166 7.25 12.47 -0.16
N PHE A 167 6.62 11.49 0.47
CA PHE A 167 7.08 10.10 0.47
C PHE A 167 6.43 9.23 -0.61
N GLN A 168 5.49 9.79 -1.37
CA GLN A 168 4.73 9.10 -2.40
C GLN A 168 5.20 9.46 -3.79
N ALA A 169 4.97 8.57 -4.74
CA ALA A 169 5.08 8.87 -6.16
C ALA A 169 3.84 9.61 -6.67
N TYR A 170 4.02 10.52 -7.64
CA TYR A 170 2.88 11.17 -8.28
C TYR A 170 1.94 10.16 -8.94
N SER A 171 0.64 10.37 -8.79
CA SER A 171 -0.42 9.62 -9.47
C SER A 171 -1.54 10.53 -9.95
N ALA A 172 -2.14 10.20 -11.11
CA ALA A 172 -3.38 10.82 -11.58
C ALA A 172 -4.62 10.41 -10.75
N PHE A 173 -4.40 9.51 -9.79
CA PHE A 173 -5.36 9.02 -8.81
C PHE A 173 -5.02 9.51 -7.40
N SER A 174 -4.51 10.74 -7.25
CA SER A 174 -4.25 11.33 -5.94
C SER A 174 -5.45 12.11 -5.39
N PRO A 175 -5.51 12.38 -4.06
CA PRO A 175 -6.52 13.26 -3.46
C PRO A 175 -6.68 14.61 -4.16
N ASN A 176 -5.58 15.27 -4.55
CA ASN A 176 -5.60 16.53 -5.31
C ASN A 176 -6.28 16.38 -6.68
N CYS A 177 -6.28 15.17 -7.24
CA CYS A 177 -6.97 14.83 -8.49
C CYS A 177 -8.42 14.33 -8.26
N ARG A 178 -8.99 14.54 -7.06
CA ARG A 178 -10.33 14.04 -6.65
C ARG A 178 -10.47 12.53 -6.81
N ALA A 179 -9.42 11.80 -6.49
CA ALA A 179 -9.35 10.36 -6.55
C ALA A 179 -8.53 9.85 -5.36
N LYS A 180 -8.40 8.53 -5.26
CA LYS A 180 -7.47 7.92 -4.32
C LYS A 180 -6.64 6.84 -5.01
N PRO A 181 -5.40 6.60 -4.56
CA PRO A 181 -4.48 5.73 -5.28
C PRO A 181 -5.03 4.35 -5.57
N ARG A 182 -5.76 3.78 -4.60
CA ARG A 182 -6.38 2.45 -4.76
C ARG A 182 -7.50 2.40 -5.81
N ASP A 183 -8.05 3.53 -6.25
CA ASP A 183 -9.00 3.60 -7.38
C ASP A 183 -8.37 3.13 -8.70
N MET A 184 -7.08 3.39 -8.88
CA MET A 184 -6.35 2.94 -10.07
C MET A 184 -6.41 1.42 -10.18
N LEU A 185 -6.07 0.73 -9.09
CA LEU A 185 -6.08 -0.72 -9.05
C LEU A 185 -7.51 -1.27 -9.19
N MET A 186 -8.49 -0.65 -8.51
CA MET A 186 -9.90 -1.04 -8.64
C MET A 186 -10.40 -0.93 -10.09
N GLY A 187 -9.95 0.07 -10.85
CA GLY A 187 -10.33 0.19 -12.26
C GLY A 187 -9.78 -0.94 -13.15
N PHE A 188 -8.56 -1.42 -12.89
CA PHE A 188 -8.05 -2.60 -13.58
C PHE A 188 -8.75 -3.90 -13.15
N ILE A 189 -9.17 -4.00 -11.88
CA ILE A 189 -9.98 -5.12 -11.41
C ILE A 189 -11.35 -5.11 -12.09
N ASP A 190 -12.02 -3.97 -12.16
CA ASP A 190 -13.29 -3.82 -12.88
C ASP A 190 -13.17 -4.24 -14.35
N MET A 191 -12.11 -3.79 -15.02
CA MET A 191 -11.79 -4.18 -16.39
C MET A 191 -11.59 -5.69 -16.51
N THR A 192 -10.88 -6.31 -15.58
CA THR A 192 -10.67 -7.77 -15.54
C THR A 192 -12.00 -8.52 -15.52
N PHE A 193 -12.89 -8.19 -14.59
CA PHE A 193 -14.21 -8.83 -14.47
C PHE A 193 -15.12 -8.53 -15.66
N THR A 194 -15.01 -7.34 -16.27
CA THR A 194 -15.82 -6.97 -17.43
C THR A 194 -15.38 -7.69 -18.71
N LEU A 195 -14.08 -7.90 -18.88
CA LEU A 195 -13.52 -8.60 -20.04
C LEU A 195 -13.58 -10.13 -19.89
N ASP A 196 -13.90 -10.59 -18.67
CA ASP A 196 -13.89 -11.99 -18.25
C ASP A 196 -12.57 -12.70 -18.59
N ASP A 197 -11.48 -11.94 -18.58
CA ASP A 197 -10.15 -12.42 -18.97
C ASP A 197 -9.08 -11.38 -18.58
N VAL A 198 -8.18 -11.79 -17.69
CA VAL A 198 -7.02 -10.98 -17.27
C VAL A 198 -6.10 -10.65 -18.44
N ASP A 199 -5.95 -11.55 -19.41
CA ASP A 199 -5.00 -11.39 -20.50
C ASP A 199 -5.45 -10.35 -21.54
N LYS A 200 -6.73 -9.96 -21.54
CA LYS A 200 -7.29 -8.90 -22.38
C LYS A 200 -7.00 -7.49 -21.87
N ILE A 201 -6.42 -7.32 -20.68
CA ILE A 201 -5.96 -5.99 -20.23
C ILE A 201 -4.86 -5.48 -21.19
N PRO A 202 -5.00 -4.28 -21.79
CA PRO A 202 -4.16 -3.87 -22.92
C PRO A 202 -2.66 -3.79 -22.65
N ASN A 203 -2.26 -3.36 -21.44
CA ASN A 203 -0.85 -3.08 -21.15
C ASN A 203 -0.43 -3.64 -19.80
N TRP A 204 0.71 -4.34 -19.80
CA TRP A 204 1.33 -4.93 -18.62
C TRP A 204 2.78 -4.50 -18.50
N ILE A 205 3.20 -4.13 -17.30
CA ILE A 205 4.62 -4.11 -16.93
C ILE A 205 5.03 -5.56 -16.73
N THR A 206 6.11 -5.96 -17.38
CA THR A 206 6.64 -7.32 -17.35
C THR A 206 7.99 -7.38 -16.64
N ASN A 207 8.41 -8.57 -16.24
CA ASN A 207 9.71 -8.78 -15.62
C ASN A 207 10.84 -8.40 -16.59
N LYS A 208 11.83 -7.63 -16.10
CA LYS A 208 12.97 -7.15 -16.89
C LYS A 208 13.79 -8.29 -17.54
N TYR A 209 13.91 -9.43 -16.88
CA TYR A 209 14.70 -10.58 -17.33
C TYR A 209 13.87 -11.61 -18.10
N ASN A 210 12.55 -11.63 -17.89
CA ASN A 210 11.64 -12.50 -18.62
C ASN A 210 10.33 -11.78 -18.96
N PRO A 211 10.23 -11.16 -20.16
CA PRO A 211 9.06 -10.41 -20.58
C PRO A 211 7.75 -11.22 -20.67
N LYS A 212 7.81 -12.56 -20.61
CA LYS A 212 6.62 -13.41 -20.55
C LYS A 212 5.92 -13.35 -19.19
N ILE A 213 6.63 -12.93 -18.14
CA ILE A 213 6.08 -12.80 -16.79
C ILE A 213 5.45 -11.42 -16.64
N LYS A 214 4.11 -11.38 -16.69
CA LYS A 214 3.31 -10.18 -16.40
C LYS A 214 3.33 -9.88 -14.91
N MET A 215 3.57 -8.62 -14.55
CA MET A 215 3.67 -8.18 -13.16
C MET A 215 2.48 -7.30 -12.76
N THR A 216 2.39 -6.10 -13.31
CA THR A 216 1.43 -5.07 -12.90
C THR A 216 0.78 -4.44 -14.12
N PRO A 217 -0.56 -4.25 -14.13
CA PRO A 217 -1.19 -3.58 -15.26
C PRO A 217 -0.78 -2.11 -15.30
N SER A 218 -0.80 -1.52 -16.49
CA SER A 218 -0.44 -0.12 -16.68
C SER A 218 -1.31 0.54 -17.74
N PHE A 219 -1.16 1.86 -17.88
CA PHE A 219 -1.82 2.61 -18.94
C PHE A 219 -1.06 2.57 -20.27
N GLY A 220 0.10 1.89 -20.36
CA GLY A 220 0.98 1.95 -21.53
C GLY A 220 1.61 3.33 -21.76
N GLY A 221 1.52 4.23 -20.77
CA GLY A 221 1.88 5.64 -20.89
C GLY A 221 1.25 6.47 -19.77
N ARG A 222 0.93 7.73 -20.06
CA ARG A 222 0.28 8.62 -19.10
C ARG A 222 -1.23 8.36 -19.07
N TYR A 223 -1.85 8.45 -17.89
CA TYR A 223 -3.30 8.26 -17.74
C TYR A 223 -4.14 9.21 -18.62
N LYS A 224 -3.69 10.45 -18.81
CA LYS A 224 -4.39 11.43 -19.66
C LYS A 224 -4.52 10.96 -21.12
N ASP A 225 -3.55 10.18 -21.60
CA ASP A 225 -3.45 9.70 -22.98
C ASP A 225 -4.10 8.31 -23.15
N TYR A 226 -4.54 7.69 -22.04
CA TYR A 226 -5.23 6.38 -22.07
C TYR A 226 -6.59 6.46 -22.79
N ASP A 227 -7.08 5.33 -23.29
CA ASP A 227 -8.33 5.25 -24.04
C ASP A 227 -9.53 5.86 -23.26
N LYS A 228 -10.28 6.75 -23.92
CA LYS A 228 -11.36 7.51 -23.27
C LYS A 228 -12.51 6.61 -22.85
N THR A 229 -12.85 5.61 -23.66
CA THR A 229 -13.95 4.67 -23.41
C THR A 229 -13.61 3.78 -22.21
N LEU A 230 -12.39 3.24 -22.16
CA LEU A 230 -11.90 2.44 -21.03
C LEU A 230 -11.84 3.27 -19.75
N LYS A 231 -11.38 4.53 -19.81
CA LYS A 231 -11.41 5.45 -18.64
C LYS A 231 -12.83 5.66 -18.11
N ALA A 232 -13.75 6.02 -19.00
CA ALA A 232 -15.14 6.29 -18.65
C ALA A 232 -15.81 5.07 -18.02
N LYS A 233 -15.54 3.88 -18.56
CA LYS A 233 -16.16 2.63 -18.10
C LYS A 233 -15.54 2.10 -16.81
N HIS A 234 -14.22 2.09 -16.69
CA HIS A 234 -13.55 1.33 -15.64
C HIS A 234 -12.89 2.17 -14.55
N PHE A 235 -12.53 3.43 -14.80
CA PHE A 235 -11.76 4.23 -13.82
C PHE A 235 -12.58 5.38 -13.24
N ASN A 236 -13.31 6.10 -14.08
CA ASN A 236 -14.15 7.22 -13.66
C ASN A 236 -15.21 6.85 -12.61
N PRO A 237 -15.84 5.65 -12.65
CA PRO A 237 -16.84 5.28 -11.64
C PRO A 237 -16.29 5.15 -10.22
N TYR A 238 -14.97 5.06 -10.02
CA TYR A 238 -14.35 4.92 -8.70
C TYR A 238 -13.88 6.26 -8.12
N ARG A 239 -13.69 7.28 -8.96
CA ARG A 239 -13.24 8.60 -8.52
C ARG A 239 -14.28 9.23 -7.58
N ALA A 240 -13.80 9.92 -6.55
CA ALA A 240 -14.58 10.70 -5.57
C ALA A 240 -15.66 9.93 -4.77
N LYS A 241 -15.69 8.59 -4.78
CA LYS A 241 -16.74 7.80 -4.10
C LYS A 241 -16.39 7.31 -2.68
N SER A 242 -15.14 7.43 -2.26
CA SER A 242 -14.78 7.09 -0.88
C SER A 242 -13.55 7.87 -0.43
N THR A 243 -13.41 7.89 0.88
CA THR A 243 -12.36 8.59 1.63
C THR A 243 -10.96 8.02 1.32
N PRO A 244 -9.97 8.85 0.92
CA PRO A 244 -8.57 8.44 0.77
C PRO A 244 -7.99 8.00 2.13
N LEU A 245 -6.91 7.21 2.13
CA LEU A 245 -6.22 6.90 3.39
C LEU A 245 -5.44 8.12 3.91
N MET A 246 -4.75 8.83 3.02
CA MET A 246 -3.90 9.98 3.37
C MET A 246 -4.71 11.25 3.66
N GLN A 247 -5.47 11.25 4.74
CA GLN A 247 -6.18 12.41 5.28
C GLN A 247 -6.26 12.39 6.80
N GLY A 248 -6.69 13.50 7.41
CA GLY A 248 -6.97 13.60 8.84
C GLY A 248 -5.78 13.17 9.72
N THR A 249 -6.10 12.49 10.83
CA THR A 249 -5.11 12.06 11.83
C THR A 249 -4.05 11.12 11.25
N ILE A 250 -4.43 10.14 10.43
CA ILE A 250 -3.47 9.17 9.91
C ILE A 250 -2.44 9.82 8.99
N LYS A 251 -2.85 10.79 8.14
CA LYS A 251 -1.91 11.61 7.35
C LYS A 251 -0.94 12.38 8.24
N ASN A 252 -1.43 12.96 9.34
CA ASN A 252 -0.57 13.69 10.27
C ASN A 252 0.46 12.77 10.94
N LEU A 253 0.10 11.52 11.23
CA LEU A 253 1.02 10.52 11.78
C LEU A 253 2.10 10.10 10.77
N PHE A 254 1.73 9.86 9.51
CA PHE A 254 2.70 9.62 8.43
C PHE A 254 3.65 10.80 8.24
N ASN A 255 3.13 12.02 8.18
CA ASN A 255 3.93 13.23 8.00
C ASN A 255 4.85 13.49 9.20
N SER A 256 4.37 13.26 10.42
CA SER A 256 5.20 13.36 11.63
C SER A 256 6.30 12.31 11.65
N THR A 257 5.99 11.08 11.25
CA THR A 257 6.98 10.01 11.09
C THR A 257 8.01 10.38 10.04
N ALA A 258 7.59 10.87 8.87
CA ALA A 258 8.47 11.24 7.78
C ALA A 258 9.46 12.36 8.14
N LYS A 259 9.07 13.30 9.02
CA LYS A 259 9.95 14.36 9.53
C LYS A 259 11.12 13.83 10.36
N LEU A 260 11.00 12.65 10.97
CA LEU A 260 12.09 12.04 11.72
C LEU A 260 13.25 11.55 10.83
N PHE A 261 13.02 11.46 9.53
CA PHE A 261 14.00 10.96 8.56
C PHE A 261 14.54 12.09 7.69
N ASN A 262 15.78 11.95 7.24
CA ASN A 262 16.37 12.73 6.16
C ASN A 262 15.74 12.36 4.82
N ASN A 263 16.09 13.11 3.78
CA ASN A 263 15.65 12.82 2.43
C ASN A 263 16.22 11.50 1.92
N ASN A 264 15.54 10.92 0.94
CA ASN A 264 16.01 9.77 0.18
C ASN A 264 17.41 10.12 -0.40
N PRO A 265 18.44 9.29 -0.14
CA PRO A 265 19.82 9.56 -0.56
C PRO A 265 20.11 9.19 -2.01
N ASN A 266 19.22 8.44 -2.67
CA ASN A 266 19.40 8.00 -4.05
C ASN A 266 19.21 9.15 -5.03
#